data_AF-A0AAQ2D9N8-F1
#
_entry.id   AF-A0AAQ2D9N8-F1
#
_cell.length_a   1.000
_cell.length_b   1.000
_cell.length_c   1.000
_cell.angle_alpha   90.00
_cell.angle_beta   90.00
_cell.angle_gamma   90.00
#
_symmetry.space_group_name_H-M   'P 1'
#
loop_
_entity.id
_entity.type
_entity.pdbx_description
1 polymer ?
#
loop_
_entity_poly.entity_id
_entity_poly.type
_entity_poly.pdbx_seq_one_letter_code
_entity_poly.pdbx_strand_id
1 'polypeptide(L)'
;MFWNRDKKIRVELTAPITIAQANCKDLQTPSSLTPVIKTIDKDFALKLLIGIALFLQTALFVDGYLELAAYFEQFGISTSELELTNPAILAAGYIHWFTMVMSWVDDMPIVGPFLQWFPFGTVALAYVYTLANHEAKGQSFFVKGLMGSLALFVIFILPTIGIRHGVDRGRHDVHEAAGIEVVNGLSQVHTVVTKEGESITGYLVAADTKSAFLLANQTVYKIDNRTNRVMRKVLLKAKPKKAL
;
A
#
# COMPACT_ATOMS: atom_id res chain seq x y z
N MET A 1 39.71 -30.72 -41.67
CA MET A 1 40.92 -30.43 -40.89
C MET A 1 41.70 -29.33 -41.61
N PHE A 2 41.28 -28.07 -41.53
CA PHE A 2 41.89 -26.97 -42.32
C PHE A 2 41.73 -25.62 -41.60
N TRP A 3 42.50 -25.40 -40.53
CA TRP A 3 42.92 -24.04 -40.17
C TRP A 3 44.24 -24.12 -39.43
N ASN A 4 45.33 -23.88 -40.15
CA ASN A 4 46.67 -23.88 -39.60
C ASN A 4 47.00 -22.45 -39.10
N ARG A 5 47.23 -22.31 -37.79
CA ARG A 5 47.38 -21.00 -37.10
C ARG A 5 48.74 -20.32 -37.30
N ASP A 6 49.66 -20.92 -38.07
CA ASP A 6 51.04 -20.45 -38.16
C ASP A 6 51.37 -19.57 -39.38
N LYS A 7 50.39 -19.24 -40.25
CA LYS A 7 50.62 -18.32 -41.37
C LYS A 7 50.04 -16.93 -41.12
N LYS A 8 50.89 -15.99 -40.66
CA LYS A 8 50.59 -14.55 -40.70
C LYS A 8 50.77 -14.05 -42.12
N ILE A 9 49.68 -13.75 -42.81
CA ILE A 9 49.70 -13.08 -44.12
C ILE A 9 49.93 -11.58 -43.85
N ARG A 10 51.10 -11.06 -44.24
CA ARG A 10 51.35 -9.61 -44.33
C ARG A 10 50.85 -9.15 -45.70
N VAL A 11 49.89 -8.24 -45.69
CA VAL A 11 49.45 -7.50 -46.90
C VAL A 11 50.10 -6.14 -46.88
N GLU A 12 50.94 -5.87 -47.88
CA GLU A 12 51.47 -4.53 -48.16
C GLU A 12 50.39 -3.75 -48.94
N LEU A 13 50.07 -2.54 -48.47
CA LEU A 13 49.17 -1.62 -49.16
C LEU A 13 49.93 -0.96 -50.32
N THR A 14 49.85 -1.55 -51.50
CA THR A 14 50.50 -1.06 -52.72
C THR A 14 49.70 0.07 -53.37
N ALA A 15 49.63 1.24 -52.73
CA ALA A 15 49.46 2.54 -53.42
C ALA A 15 49.51 3.71 -52.41
N PRO A 16 50.37 4.72 -52.63
CA PRO A 16 50.36 5.95 -51.84
C PRO A 16 49.21 6.84 -52.29
N ILE A 17 48.19 7.04 -51.46
CA ILE A 17 47.18 8.07 -51.73
C ILE A 17 47.78 9.40 -51.27
N THR A 18 48.31 10.14 -52.23
CA THR A 18 48.76 11.52 -52.11
C THR A 18 47.60 12.40 -51.62
N ILE A 19 47.69 12.89 -50.39
CA ILE A 19 46.79 13.94 -49.89
C ILE A 19 47.23 15.24 -50.54
N ALA A 20 46.58 15.63 -51.64
CA ALA A 20 46.70 16.97 -52.19
C ALA A 20 46.01 17.95 -51.22
N GLN A 21 46.82 18.65 -50.43
CA GLN A 21 46.39 19.76 -49.59
C GLN A 21 46.04 20.94 -50.51
N ALA A 22 44.76 21.17 -50.75
CA ALA A 22 44.26 22.36 -51.44
C ALA A 22 43.46 23.22 -50.45
N ASN A 23 43.98 24.43 -50.22
CA ASN A 23 43.36 25.58 -49.57
C ASN A 23 43.04 25.49 -48.06
N CYS A 24 44.02 25.90 -47.26
CA CYS A 24 43.78 26.50 -45.96
C CYS A 24 43.04 27.85 -46.12
N LYS A 25 41.72 27.82 -46.06
CA LYS A 25 40.87 28.93 -45.61
C LYS A 25 39.52 28.36 -45.21
N ASP A 26 39.46 27.84 -43.98
CA ASP A 26 38.41 28.16 -43.04
C ASP A 26 38.78 27.57 -41.68
N LEU A 27 38.79 28.45 -40.69
CA LEU A 27 38.93 28.09 -39.29
C LEU A 27 37.65 27.36 -38.87
N GLN A 28 37.56 26.04 -39.10
CA GLN A 28 36.50 25.22 -38.51
C GLN A 28 36.96 24.69 -37.16
N THR A 29 36.49 25.40 -36.13
CA THR A 29 36.30 24.95 -34.76
C THR A 29 36.00 23.45 -34.69
N PRO A 30 36.64 22.66 -33.80
CA PRO A 30 36.36 21.23 -33.70
C PRO A 30 34.87 21.03 -33.42
N SER A 31 34.22 20.33 -34.34
CA SER A 31 32.86 19.84 -34.22
C SER A 31 32.71 19.19 -32.86
N SER A 32 31.84 19.76 -32.03
CA SER A 32 31.52 19.25 -30.70
C SER A 32 31.14 17.78 -30.81
N LEU A 33 31.85 16.92 -30.08
CA LEU A 33 31.36 15.60 -29.72
C LEU A 33 29.95 15.77 -29.14
N THR A 34 28.93 15.46 -29.93
CA THR A 34 27.55 15.45 -29.46
C THR A 34 27.51 14.43 -28.32
N PRO A 35 27.23 14.85 -27.07
CA PRO A 35 27.06 13.88 -26.00
C PRO A 35 25.87 13.01 -26.39
N VAL A 36 26.07 11.69 -26.40
CA VAL A 36 24.95 10.75 -26.51
C VAL A 36 24.17 10.89 -25.22
N ILE A 37 23.19 11.80 -25.22
CA ILE A 37 22.24 11.97 -24.13
C ILE A 37 21.41 10.69 -24.11
N LYS A 38 21.84 9.72 -23.30
CA LYS A 38 21.03 8.54 -22.99
C LYS A 38 19.88 9.05 -22.13
N THR A 39 18.75 9.28 -22.80
CA THR A 39 17.50 9.69 -22.18
C THR A 39 17.15 8.67 -21.10
N ILE A 40 16.78 9.17 -19.92
CA ILE A 40 16.20 8.40 -18.82
C ILE A 40 15.19 7.41 -19.42
N ASP A 41 15.37 6.12 -19.16
CA ASP A 41 14.44 5.11 -19.62
C ASP A 41 13.13 5.24 -18.84
N LYS A 42 12.22 6.03 -19.41
CA LYS A 42 10.90 6.33 -18.83
C LYS A 42 10.10 5.06 -18.58
N ASP A 43 10.33 4.03 -19.38
CA ASP A 43 9.67 2.73 -19.24
C ASP A 43 10.14 2.01 -17.97
N PHE A 44 11.46 2.01 -17.71
CA PHE A 44 12.01 1.49 -16.46
C PHE A 44 11.49 2.24 -15.22
N ALA A 45 11.48 3.57 -15.27
CA ALA A 45 10.95 4.41 -14.20
C ALA A 45 9.48 4.12 -13.87
N LEU A 46 8.65 3.98 -14.90
CA LEU A 46 7.23 3.69 -14.76
C LEU A 46 7.01 2.29 -14.17
N LYS A 47 7.74 1.28 -14.67
CA LYS A 47 7.69 -0.10 -14.15
C LYS A 47 8.10 -0.17 -12.68
N LEU A 48 9.14 0.57 -12.29
CA LEU A 48 9.58 0.65 -10.89
C LEU A 48 8.48 1.25 -10.00
N LEU A 49 7.86 2.36 -10.42
CA LEU A 49 6.78 3.00 -9.66
C LEU A 49 5.57 2.07 -9.51
N ILE A 50 5.14 1.43 -10.61
CA ILE A 50 4.04 0.45 -10.58
C ILE A 50 4.39 -0.72 -9.66
N GLY A 51 5.61 -1.25 -9.73
CA GLY A 51 6.07 -2.34 -8.88
C GLY A 51 6.02 -1.99 -7.39
N ILE A 52 6.47 -0.78 -7.03
CA ILE A 52 6.39 -0.27 -5.65
C ILE A 52 4.94 -0.09 -5.20
N ALA A 53 4.08 0.47 -6.06
CA ALA A 53 2.66 0.63 -5.75
C ALA A 53 1.99 -0.72 -5.49
N LEU A 54 2.21 -1.71 -6.36
CA LEU A 54 1.66 -3.06 -6.20
C LEU A 54 2.18 -3.74 -4.94
N PHE A 55 3.47 -3.62 -4.65
CA PHE A 55 4.05 -4.13 -3.41
C PHE A 55 3.38 -3.51 -2.19
N LEU A 56 3.21 -2.19 -2.17
CA LEU A 56 2.61 -1.49 -1.03
C LEU A 56 1.13 -1.84 -0.83
N GLN A 57 0.35 -1.95 -1.91
CA GLN A 57 -1.05 -2.42 -1.85
C GLN A 57 -1.13 -3.86 -1.34
N THR A 58 -0.19 -4.72 -1.75
CA THR A 58 -0.13 -6.12 -1.30
C THR A 58 0.24 -6.20 0.18
N ALA A 59 1.19 -5.37 0.64
CA ALA A 59 1.57 -5.30 2.04
C ALA A 59 0.39 -4.88 2.92
N LEU A 60 -0.35 -3.84 2.52
CA LEU A 60 -1.57 -3.43 3.23
C LEU A 60 -2.65 -4.51 3.24
N PHE A 61 -2.81 -5.22 2.13
CA PHE A 61 -3.79 -6.30 2.04
C PHE A 61 -3.45 -7.43 3.03
N VAL A 62 -2.18 -7.83 3.10
CA VAL A 62 -1.72 -8.83 4.06
C VAL A 62 -1.88 -8.34 5.49
N ASP A 63 -1.49 -7.10 5.77
CA ASP A 63 -1.61 -6.47 7.08
C ASP A 63 -3.07 -6.43 7.56
N GLY A 64 -3.99 -5.92 6.73
CA GLY A 64 -5.41 -5.88 7.03
C GLY A 64 -6.02 -7.27 7.23
N TYR A 65 -5.58 -8.26 6.46
CA TYR A 65 -6.02 -9.65 6.67
C TYR A 65 -5.56 -10.19 8.02
N LEU A 66 -4.30 -9.96 8.40
CA LEU A 66 -3.74 -10.42 9.68
C LEU A 66 -4.39 -9.71 10.87
N GLU A 67 -4.62 -8.40 10.78
CA GLU A 67 -5.33 -7.64 11.80
C GLU A 67 -6.73 -8.21 12.02
N LEU A 68 -7.52 -8.37 10.94
CA LEU A 68 -8.87 -8.93 11.02
C LEU A 68 -8.86 -10.37 11.53
N ALA A 69 -7.89 -11.19 11.10
CA ALA A 69 -7.74 -12.55 11.59
C ALA A 69 -7.48 -12.59 13.10
N ALA A 70 -6.52 -11.81 13.58
CA ALA A 70 -6.19 -11.74 15.00
C ALA A 70 -7.37 -11.18 15.82
N TYR A 71 -8.07 -10.19 15.28
CA TYR A 71 -9.25 -9.59 15.91
C TYR A 71 -10.38 -10.61 16.08
N PHE A 72 -10.79 -11.29 15.00
CA PHE A 72 -11.88 -12.26 15.03
C PHE A 72 -11.53 -13.53 15.82
N GLU A 73 -10.24 -13.92 15.86
CA GLU A 73 -9.78 -15.02 16.69
C GLU A 73 -10.03 -14.77 18.18
N GLN A 74 -9.93 -13.51 18.67
CA GLN A 74 -10.26 -13.18 20.06
C GLN A 74 -11.73 -13.49 20.41
N PHE A 75 -12.62 -13.46 19.41
CA PHE A 75 -14.03 -13.80 19.56
C PHE A 75 -14.34 -15.27 19.24
N GLY A 76 -13.33 -16.09 18.94
CA GLY A 76 -13.51 -17.48 18.51
C GLY A 76 -14.21 -17.59 17.15
N ILE A 77 -14.02 -16.59 16.29
CA ILE A 77 -14.54 -16.55 14.91
C ILE A 77 -13.36 -16.79 13.97
N SER A 78 -13.42 -17.86 13.17
CA SER A 78 -12.44 -18.09 12.12
C SER A 78 -12.71 -17.16 10.94
N THR A 79 -11.66 -16.63 10.30
CA THR A 79 -11.81 -15.81 9.09
C THR A 79 -12.47 -16.57 7.94
N SER A 80 -12.35 -17.90 7.90
CA SER A 80 -13.05 -18.75 6.93
C SER A 80 -14.57 -18.80 7.11
N GLU A 81 -15.08 -18.35 8.27
CA GLU A 81 -16.51 -18.25 8.52
C GLU A 81 -17.11 -16.92 8.07
N LEU A 82 -16.27 -15.96 7.66
CA LEU A 82 -16.67 -14.63 7.24
C LEU A 82 -16.37 -14.44 5.76
N GLU A 83 -17.31 -13.85 5.04
CA GLU A 83 -17.09 -13.39 3.66
C GLU A 83 -16.29 -12.08 3.65
N LEU A 84 -14.99 -12.17 3.96
CA LEU A 84 -14.06 -11.06 3.92
C LEU A 84 -13.77 -10.66 2.47
N THR A 85 -14.40 -9.57 2.03
CA THR A 85 -14.20 -9.04 0.68
C THR A 85 -12.87 -8.30 0.56
N ASN A 86 -12.26 -8.32 -0.64
CA ASN A 86 -10.99 -7.62 -0.87
C ASN A 86 -11.00 -6.14 -0.46
N PRO A 87 -12.07 -5.35 -0.74
CA PRO A 87 -12.15 -3.96 -0.30
C PRO A 87 -12.17 -3.82 1.23
N ALA A 88 -12.85 -4.73 1.96
CA ALA A 88 -12.91 -4.69 3.41
C ALA A 88 -11.53 -4.98 4.04
N ILE A 89 -10.82 -5.98 3.50
CA ILE A 89 -9.45 -6.32 3.93
C ILE A 89 -8.52 -5.13 3.72
N LEU A 90 -8.57 -4.52 2.54
CA LEU A 90 -7.72 -3.39 2.20
C LEU A 90 -8.04 -2.16 3.06
N ALA A 91 -9.33 -1.88 3.30
CA ALA A 91 -9.77 -0.80 4.18
C ALA A 91 -9.26 -1.00 5.62
N ALA A 92 -9.32 -2.22 6.15
CA ALA A 92 -8.74 -2.54 7.46
C ALA A 92 -7.24 -2.23 7.48
N GLY A 93 -6.47 -2.70 6.48
CA GLY A 93 -5.05 -2.39 6.39
C GLY A 93 -4.74 -0.89 6.34
N TYR A 94 -5.52 -0.11 5.58
CA TYR A 94 -5.38 1.36 5.57
C TYR A 94 -5.68 1.98 6.95
N ILE A 95 -6.73 1.53 7.63
CA ILE A 95 -7.10 2.03 8.97
C ILE A 95 -6.01 1.67 9.98
N HIS A 96 -5.52 0.43 9.97
CA HIS A 96 -4.46 -0.04 10.85
C HIS A 96 -3.19 0.79 10.70
N TRP A 97 -2.70 0.89 9.46
CA TRP A 97 -1.48 1.63 9.16
C TRP A 97 -1.64 3.10 9.53
N PHE A 98 -2.77 3.72 9.20
CA PHE A 98 -3.03 5.10 9.54
C PHE A 98 -3.06 5.32 11.06
N THR A 99 -3.71 4.42 11.80
CA THR A 99 -3.79 4.49 13.27
C THR A 99 -2.42 4.31 13.91
N MET A 100 -1.60 3.39 13.39
CA MET A 100 -0.22 3.18 13.85
C MET A 100 0.65 4.41 13.58
N VAL A 101 0.54 5.02 12.41
CA VAL A 101 1.28 6.25 12.09
C VAL A 101 0.84 7.39 13.02
N MET A 102 -0.47 7.53 13.26
CA MET A 102 -1.00 8.58 14.14
C MET A 102 -0.61 8.35 15.61
N SER A 103 -0.61 7.11 16.11
CA SER A 103 -0.19 6.84 17.49
C SER A 103 1.28 7.19 17.73
N TRP A 104 2.14 7.04 16.71
CA TRP A 104 3.53 7.49 16.78
C TRP A 104 3.67 9.02 16.77
N VAL A 105 2.72 9.75 16.18
CA VAL A 105 2.65 11.21 16.31
C VAL A 105 2.34 11.62 17.74
N ASP A 106 1.42 10.92 18.41
CA ASP A 106 1.05 11.20 19.79
C ASP A 106 2.22 10.95 20.76
N ASP A 107 3.01 9.89 20.52
CA ASP A 107 4.19 9.57 21.34
C ASP A 107 5.40 10.50 21.06
N MET A 108 5.54 11.00 19.82
CA MET A 108 6.65 11.87 19.40
C MET A 108 6.17 13.06 18.55
N PRO A 109 5.57 14.11 19.14
CA PRO A 109 4.88 15.17 18.40
C PRO A 109 5.77 15.98 17.46
N ILE A 110 7.08 16.03 17.71
CA ILE A 110 8.05 16.77 16.87
C ILE A 110 8.49 15.94 15.65
N VAL A 111 8.68 14.63 15.80
CA VAL A 111 9.26 13.76 14.75
C VAL A 111 8.18 12.95 14.02
N GLY A 112 7.13 12.56 14.72
CA GLY A 112 6.02 11.74 14.20
C GLY A 112 5.39 12.28 12.91
N PRO A 113 5.13 13.59 12.76
CA PRO A 113 4.58 14.14 11.52
C PRO A 113 5.51 13.95 10.30
N PHE A 114 6.82 13.82 10.53
CA PHE A 114 7.82 13.55 9.49
C PHE A 114 7.99 12.04 9.25
N LEU A 115 7.62 11.20 10.21
CA LEU A 115 7.78 9.76 10.14
C LEU A 115 6.93 9.13 9.03
N GLN A 116 5.73 9.69 8.80
CA GLN A 116 4.87 9.29 7.68
C GLN A 116 5.53 9.52 6.30
N TRP A 117 6.51 10.43 6.20
CA TRP A 117 7.20 10.74 4.94
C TRP A 117 8.37 9.79 4.66
N PHE A 118 8.85 9.03 5.65
CA PHE A 118 10.01 8.15 5.48
C PHE A 118 9.84 7.08 4.38
N PRO A 119 8.69 6.36 4.27
CA PRO A 119 8.49 5.39 3.19
C PRO A 119 8.56 6.06 1.81
N PHE A 120 7.97 7.26 1.68
CA PHE A 120 7.93 8.02 0.44
C PHE A 120 9.30 8.62 0.09
N GLY A 121 10.05 9.09 1.09
CA GLY A 121 11.45 9.52 0.94
C GLY A 121 12.37 8.37 0.54
N THR A 122 12.14 7.17 1.09
CA THR A 122 12.88 5.96 0.71
C THR A 122 12.61 5.58 -0.75
N VAL A 123 11.37 5.66 -1.21
CA VAL A 123 11.03 5.45 -2.63
C VAL A 123 11.67 6.51 -3.52
N ALA A 124 11.66 7.77 -3.12
CA ALA A 124 12.33 8.85 -3.85
C ALA A 124 13.84 8.61 -3.95
N LEU A 125 14.49 8.20 -2.85
CA LEU A 125 15.91 7.88 -2.80
C LEU A 125 16.25 6.65 -3.63
N ALA A 126 15.43 5.59 -3.57
CA ALA A 126 15.61 4.40 -4.40
C ALA A 126 15.46 4.73 -5.89
N TYR A 127 14.49 5.57 -6.25
CA TYR A 127 14.31 6.08 -7.61
C TYR A 127 15.53 6.89 -8.06
N VAL A 128 16.02 7.82 -7.23
CA VAL A 128 17.22 8.60 -7.52
C VAL A 128 18.43 7.66 -7.62
N TYR A 129 18.68 6.76 -6.67
CA TYR A 129 19.84 5.87 -6.68
C TYR A 129 19.88 4.93 -7.89
N THR A 130 18.74 4.35 -8.26
CA THR A 130 18.65 3.43 -9.41
C THR A 130 18.80 4.14 -10.75
N LEU A 131 18.38 5.41 -10.86
CA LEU A 131 18.45 6.19 -12.10
C LEU A 131 19.61 7.20 -12.18
N ALA A 132 20.23 7.59 -11.07
CA ALA A 132 21.27 8.63 -11.00
C ALA A 132 22.63 8.17 -11.53
N ASN A 133 22.80 6.89 -11.85
CA ASN A 133 24.05 6.36 -12.44
C ASN A 133 24.29 6.80 -13.90
N HIS A 134 23.41 7.61 -14.51
CA HIS A 134 23.62 8.17 -15.84
C HIS A 134 23.36 9.69 -15.88
N GLU A 135 24.44 10.45 -15.73
CA GLU A 135 24.79 11.78 -16.30
C GLU A 135 23.76 12.93 -16.35
N ALA A 136 22.54 12.81 -15.85
CA ALA A 136 21.64 13.96 -15.80
C ALA A 136 21.90 14.80 -14.53
N LYS A 137 21.96 16.11 -14.71
CA LYS A 137 22.05 17.13 -13.65
C LYS A 137 21.15 16.74 -12.48
N GLY A 138 21.74 16.40 -11.32
CA GLY A 138 21.06 15.79 -10.19
C GLY A 138 19.79 16.51 -9.71
N GLN A 139 19.69 17.81 -9.99
CA GLN A 139 18.50 18.62 -9.71
C GLN A 139 17.24 18.15 -10.47
N SER A 140 17.35 17.71 -11.73
CA SER A 140 16.17 17.26 -12.52
C SER A 140 15.64 15.90 -12.04
N PHE A 141 16.54 15.01 -11.59
CA PHE A 141 16.17 13.72 -11.03
C PHE A 141 15.54 13.86 -9.65
N PHE A 142 16.09 14.73 -8.81
CA PHE A 142 15.53 15.01 -7.49
C PHE A 142 14.08 15.49 -7.59
N VAL A 143 13.79 16.45 -8.48
CA VAL A 143 12.43 16.95 -8.70
C VAL A 143 11.48 15.85 -9.19
N LYS A 144 11.92 14.98 -10.10
CA LYS A 144 11.08 13.86 -10.59
C LYS A 144 10.83 12.78 -9.53
N GLY A 145 11.85 12.42 -8.75
CA GLY A 145 11.71 11.48 -7.63
C GLY A 145 10.77 12.02 -6.55
N LEU A 146 10.87 13.32 -6.24
CA LEU A 146 9.98 14.00 -5.31
C LEU A 146 8.54 14.05 -5.82
N MET A 147 8.33 14.29 -7.12
CA MET A 147 7.00 14.32 -7.71
C MET A 147 6.35 12.92 -7.77
N GLY A 148 7.12 11.86 -8.07
CA GLY A 148 6.64 10.48 -8.01
C GLY A 148 6.32 10.03 -6.58
N SER A 149 7.14 10.44 -5.62
CA SER A 149 6.92 10.23 -4.19
C SER A 149 5.66 10.92 -3.69
N LEU A 150 5.44 12.18 -4.08
CA LEU A 150 4.21 12.93 -3.80
C LEU A 150 2.97 12.26 -4.41
N ALA A 151 3.07 11.77 -5.65
CA ALA A 151 1.95 11.07 -6.29
C ALA A 151 1.58 9.79 -5.55
N LEU A 152 2.58 9.00 -5.11
CA LEU A 152 2.35 7.81 -4.29
C LEU A 152 1.75 8.17 -2.93
N PHE A 153 2.22 9.25 -2.31
CA PHE A 153 1.67 9.76 -1.05
C PHE A 153 0.19 10.10 -1.18
N VAL A 154 -0.19 10.85 -2.21
CA VAL A 154 -1.59 11.22 -2.45
C VAL A 154 -2.46 9.98 -2.64
N ILE A 155 -2.03 9.01 -3.46
CA ILE A 155 -2.78 7.76 -3.69
C ILE A 155 -2.98 6.98 -2.40
N PHE A 156 -2.01 7.02 -1.48
CA PHE A 156 -2.05 6.25 -0.24
C PHE A 156 -2.84 6.94 0.89
N ILE A 157 -2.86 8.28 0.91
CA ILE A 157 -3.61 9.07 1.90
C ILE A 157 -5.07 9.27 1.48
N LEU A 158 -5.37 9.33 0.18
CA LEU A 158 -6.73 9.58 -0.31
C LEU A 158 -7.79 8.62 0.28
N PRO A 159 -7.52 7.30 0.42
CA PRO A 159 -8.45 6.37 1.07
C PRO A 159 -8.79 6.74 2.53
N THR A 160 -7.83 7.27 3.29
CA THR A 160 -8.06 7.62 4.71
C THR A 160 -8.96 8.85 4.86
N ILE A 161 -8.87 9.80 3.93
CA ILE A 161 -9.81 10.93 3.82
C ILE A 161 -11.23 10.41 3.54
N GLY A 162 -11.36 9.43 2.64
CA GLY A 162 -12.65 8.79 2.34
C GLY A 162 -13.30 8.16 3.56
N ILE A 163 -12.51 7.46 4.40
CA ILE A 163 -13.00 6.85 5.64
C ILE A 163 -13.52 7.90 6.62
N ARG A 164 -12.74 8.96 6.87
CA ARG A 164 -13.15 10.06 7.78
C ARG A 164 -14.43 10.73 7.31
N HIS A 165 -14.49 11.06 6.02
CA HIS A 165 -15.67 11.66 5.42
C HIS A 165 -16.91 10.75 5.56
N GLY A 166 -16.75 9.44 5.39
CA GLY A 166 -17.83 8.47 5.60
C GLY A 166 -18.35 8.46 7.05
N VAL A 167 -17.45 8.52 8.03
CA VAL A 167 -17.82 8.58 9.46
C VAL A 167 -18.56 9.87 9.78
N ASP A 168 -18.06 11.02 9.32
CA ASP A 168 -18.67 12.32 9.58
C ASP A 168 -20.06 12.43 8.94
N ARG A 169 -20.19 11.93 7.71
CA ARG A 169 -21.49 11.82 7.04
C ARG A 169 -22.47 10.96 7.83
N GLY A 170 -22.04 9.77 8.28
CA GLY A 170 -22.89 8.89 9.07
C GLY A 170 -23.33 9.52 10.40
N ARG A 171 -22.46 10.28 11.06
CA ARG A 171 -22.80 11.04 12.28
C ARG A 171 -23.82 12.13 11.99
N HIS A 172 -23.65 12.85 10.90
CA HIS A 172 -24.58 13.90 10.48
C HIS A 172 -25.97 13.34 10.18
N ASP A 173 -26.04 12.26 9.39
CA ASP A 173 -27.31 11.63 9.01
C ASP A 173 -28.05 11.08 10.24
N VAL A 174 -27.35 10.52 11.22
CA VAL A 174 -27.97 10.03 12.46
C VAL A 174 -28.46 11.16 13.35
N HIS A 175 -27.69 12.25 13.44
CA HIS A 175 -28.13 13.44 14.17
C HIS A 175 -29.39 14.06 13.51
N GLU A 176 -29.42 14.16 12.18
CA GLU A 176 -30.57 14.71 11.44
C GLU A 176 -31.80 13.80 11.53
N ALA A 177 -31.64 12.50 11.32
CA ALA A 177 -32.76 11.56 11.26
C ALA A 177 -33.29 11.14 12.63
N ALA A 178 -32.42 11.00 13.63
CA ALA A 178 -32.78 10.45 14.94
C ALA A 178 -32.60 11.46 16.11
N GLY A 179 -32.00 12.62 15.87
CA GLY A 179 -31.77 13.62 16.92
C GLY A 179 -30.73 13.18 17.98
N ILE A 180 -29.92 12.17 17.68
CA ILE A 180 -28.93 11.62 18.61
C ILE A 180 -27.62 12.39 18.44
N GLU A 181 -27.08 12.96 19.53
CA GLU A 181 -25.75 13.55 19.52
C GLU A 181 -24.66 12.47 19.51
N VAL A 182 -23.80 12.50 18.49
CA VAL A 182 -22.84 11.42 18.20
C VAL A 182 -21.39 11.80 18.54
N VAL A 183 -21.19 12.66 19.55
CA VAL A 183 -19.87 13.24 19.89
C VAL A 183 -18.80 12.15 20.14
N ASN A 184 -19.19 11.04 20.76
CA ASN A 184 -18.31 9.91 21.09
C ASN A 184 -18.57 8.65 20.24
N GLY A 185 -19.31 8.78 19.13
CA GLY A 185 -19.74 7.63 18.31
C GLY A 185 -21.09 7.05 18.73
N LEU A 186 -21.51 5.97 18.07
CA LEU A 186 -22.77 5.27 18.33
C LEU A 186 -22.50 3.91 18.96
N SER A 187 -23.14 3.64 20.10
CA SER A 187 -23.24 2.29 20.64
C SER A 187 -24.41 1.59 19.97
N GLN A 188 -24.13 0.57 19.16
CA GLN A 188 -25.15 -0.21 18.45
C GLN A 188 -25.42 -1.50 19.21
N VAL A 189 -26.64 -1.65 19.72
CA VAL A 189 -27.12 -2.89 20.33
C VAL A 189 -28.14 -3.51 19.39
N HIS A 190 -27.91 -4.77 19.04
CA HIS A 190 -28.75 -5.53 18.12
C HIS A 190 -29.54 -6.58 18.90
N THR A 191 -30.83 -6.67 18.59
CA THR A 191 -31.70 -7.72 19.12
C THR A 191 -32.11 -8.64 17.98
N VAL A 192 -31.86 -9.93 18.12
CA VAL A 192 -32.31 -10.96 17.18
C VAL A 192 -33.28 -11.89 17.89
N VAL A 193 -34.48 -12.03 17.34
CA VAL A 193 -35.46 -13.01 17.78
C VAL A 193 -35.20 -14.31 17.06
N THR A 194 -34.85 -15.35 17.80
CA THR A 194 -34.56 -16.67 17.24
C THR A 194 -35.84 -17.38 16.81
N LYS A 195 -35.70 -18.39 15.95
CA LYS A 195 -36.82 -19.27 15.58
C LYS A 195 -37.50 -19.93 16.80
N GLU A 196 -36.76 -20.10 17.89
CA GLU A 196 -37.22 -20.70 19.14
C GLU A 196 -37.99 -19.70 20.02
N GLY A 197 -38.10 -18.44 19.58
CA GLY A 197 -38.77 -17.36 20.31
C GLY A 197 -37.87 -16.68 21.35
N GLU A 198 -36.62 -17.12 21.52
CA GLU A 198 -35.66 -16.47 22.39
C GLU A 198 -35.17 -15.15 21.77
N SER A 199 -35.12 -14.07 22.55
CA SER A 199 -34.51 -12.82 22.11
C SER A 199 -33.06 -12.74 22.60
N ILE A 200 -32.13 -12.56 21.67
CA ILE A 200 -30.71 -12.39 21.97
C ILE A 200 -30.38 -10.93 21.70
N THR A 201 -30.00 -10.20 22.76
CA THR A 201 -29.63 -8.79 22.68
C THR A 201 -28.14 -8.64 22.98
N GLY A 202 -27.39 -8.01 22.09
CA GLY A 202 -25.95 -7.85 22.25
C GLY A 202 -25.30 -6.93 21.21
N TYR A 203 -23.98 -6.84 21.23
CA TYR A 203 -23.20 -6.06 20.29
C TYR A 203 -22.92 -6.87 19.03
N LEU A 204 -23.06 -6.25 17.85
CA LEU A 204 -22.68 -6.89 16.60
C LEU A 204 -21.16 -6.88 16.46
N VAL A 205 -20.56 -8.08 16.40
CA VAL A 205 -19.12 -8.26 16.19
C VAL A 205 -18.81 -8.31 14.70
N ALA A 206 -19.61 -9.06 13.94
CA ALA A 206 -19.51 -9.18 12.50
C ALA A 206 -20.84 -9.66 11.90
N ALA A 207 -21.11 -9.31 10.65
CA ALA A 207 -22.21 -9.87 9.87
C ALA A 207 -21.76 -10.07 8.42
N ASP A 208 -22.15 -11.19 7.83
CA ASP A 208 -22.03 -11.45 6.40
C ASP A 208 -23.39 -11.87 5.82
N THR A 209 -23.40 -12.40 4.59
CA THR A 209 -24.64 -12.81 3.92
C THR A 209 -25.29 -14.04 4.55
N LYS A 210 -24.51 -14.89 5.25
CA LYS A 210 -24.94 -16.20 5.78
C LYS A 210 -25.16 -16.16 7.28
N SER A 211 -24.38 -15.39 8.01
CA SER A 211 -24.31 -15.43 9.46
C SER A 211 -24.10 -14.05 10.08
N ALA A 212 -24.66 -13.86 11.26
CA ALA A 212 -24.36 -12.75 12.14
C ALA A 212 -23.72 -13.26 13.44
N PHE A 213 -22.76 -12.50 13.95
CA PHE A 213 -22.05 -12.79 15.20
C PHE A 213 -22.39 -11.71 16.22
N LEU A 214 -23.09 -12.10 17.29
CA LEU A 214 -23.49 -11.21 18.38
C LEU A 214 -22.74 -11.56 19.66
N LEU A 215 -22.12 -10.56 20.28
CA LEU A 215 -21.59 -10.67 21.63
C LEU A 215 -22.66 -10.24 22.63
N ALA A 216 -23.22 -11.20 23.36
CA ALA A 216 -24.12 -10.93 24.47
C ALA A 216 -23.47 -11.39 25.78
N ASN A 217 -23.24 -10.43 26.67
CA ASN A 217 -22.50 -10.63 27.91
C ASN A 217 -21.08 -11.17 27.66
N GLN A 218 -20.84 -12.47 27.88
CA GLN A 218 -19.56 -13.15 27.65
C GLN A 218 -19.64 -14.21 26.55
N THR A 219 -20.77 -14.32 25.86
CA THR A 219 -21.00 -15.37 24.87
C THR A 219 -21.13 -14.75 23.48
N VAL A 220 -20.36 -15.27 22.53
CA VAL A 220 -20.50 -14.97 21.10
C VAL A 220 -21.45 -15.98 20.48
N TYR A 221 -22.56 -15.48 19.94
CA TYR A 221 -23.59 -16.25 19.25
C TYR A 221 -23.39 -16.12 17.75
N LYS A 222 -23.23 -17.26 17.07
CA LYS A 222 -23.34 -17.34 15.61
C LYS A 222 -24.78 -17.64 15.26
N ILE A 223 -25.41 -16.78 14.48
CA ILE A 223 -26.81 -16.89 14.06
C ILE A 223 -26.86 -16.98 12.55
N ASP A 224 -27.59 -17.95 12.00
CA ASP A 224 -27.88 -18.03 10.57
C ASP A 224 -28.88 -16.94 10.17
N ASN A 225 -28.52 -16.07 9.23
CA ASN A 225 -29.37 -14.97 8.78
C ASN A 225 -30.62 -15.47 8.05
N ARG A 226 -30.58 -16.67 7.45
CA ARG A 226 -31.74 -17.20 6.70
C ARG A 226 -32.82 -17.76 7.63
N THR A 227 -32.42 -18.42 8.70
CA THR A 227 -33.35 -19.13 9.59
C THR A 227 -33.48 -18.51 10.98
N ASN A 228 -32.70 -17.48 11.29
CA ASN A 228 -32.57 -16.90 12.63
C ASN A 228 -32.33 -17.96 13.71
N ARG A 229 -31.61 -19.02 13.35
CA ARG A 229 -31.26 -20.10 14.27
C ARG A 229 -29.86 -19.88 14.82
N VAL A 230 -29.68 -20.08 16.11
CA VAL A 230 -28.35 -20.10 16.72
C VAL A 230 -27.61 -21.36 16.27
N MET A 231 -26.50 -21.18 15.56
CA MET A 231 -25.65 -22.25 15.09
C MET A 231 -24.57 -22.65 16.09
N ARG A 232 -23.99 -21.67 16.78
CA ARG A 232 -22.88 -21.89 17.73
C ARG A 232 -22.92 -20.84 18.85
N LYS A 233 -22.51 -21.26 20.04
CA LYS A 233 -22.28 -20.39 21.20
C LYS A 233 -20.84 -20.57 21.65
N VAL A 234 -20.08 -19.48 21.78
CA VAL A 234 -18.69 -19.49 22.26
C VAL A 234 -18.61 -18.65 23.52
N LEU A 235 -18.31 -19.28 24.65
CA LEU A 235 -18.11 -18.57 25.92
C LEU A 235 -16.67 -18.06 26.02
N LEU A 236 -16.52 -16.74 26.09
CA LEU A 236 -15.23 -16.07 26.23
C LEU A 236 -14.77 -16.14 27.69
N LYS A 237 -13.55 -16.61 27.92
CA LYS A 237 -12.91 -16.63 29.24
C LYS A 237 -11.50 -16.07 29.12
N ALA A 238 -11.11 -15.23 30.08
CA ALA A 238 -9.75 -14.76 30.18
C ALA A 238 -8.79 -15.94 30.35
N LYS A 239 -7.73 -15.98 29.54
CA LYS A 239 -6.66 -16.98 29.72
C LYS A 239 -5.94 -16.68 31.04
N PRO A 240 -5.65 -17.69 31.88
CA PRO A 240 -4.91 -17.48 33.11
C PRO A 240 -3.53 -16.92 32.79
N LYS A 241 -3.08 -15.93 33.57
CA LYS A 241 -1.74 -15.34 33.43
C LYS A 241 -0.72 -16.44 33.73
N LYS A 242 0.03 -16.88 32.72
CA LYS A 242 1.18 -17.78 32.93
C LYS A 242 2.18 -17.01 33.80
N ALA A 243 2.49 -17.53 34.99
CA ALA A 243 3.65 -17.07 35.74
C ALA A 243 4.89 -17.37 34.89
N LEU A 244 5.70 -16.34 34.66
CA LEU A 244 7.00 -16.42 33.99
C LEU A 244 8.01 -17.12 34.90
#